data_AF-A0A832ZW18-F1
#
_entry.id   AF-A0A832ZW18-F1
#
_cell.length_a   1.000
_cell.length_b   1.000
_cell.length_c   1.000
_cell.angle_alpha   90.00
_cell.angle_beta   90.00
_cell.angle_gamma   90.00
#
_symmetry.space_group_name_H-M   'P 1'
#
loop_
_entity.id
_entity.type
_entity.pdbx_description
1 polymer ?
#
loop_
_entity_poly.entity_id
_entity_poly.type
_entity_poly.pdbx_seq_one_letter_code
_entity_poly.pdbx_strand_id
1 'polypeptide(L)' 'MKVTVRVFGNVQAVGYRALVKSIARSMGVRGLVRNLEDGSVEIFADAPEDILGRFLRYIEVKGRPEDILSLHVERV' A
#
# COMPACT_ATOMS: atom_id res chain seq x y z
N MET A 1 0.51 -8.77 -14.97
CA MET A 1 -0.88 -8.88 -14.51
C MET A 1 -1.20 -7.57 -13.81
N LYS A 2 -2.39 -7.02 -14.01
CA LYS A 2 -2.74 -5.69 -13.52
C LYS A 2 -3.78 -5.80 -12.43
N VAL A 3 -3.57 -5.11 -11.31
CA VAL A 3 -4.52 -5.04 -10.20
C VAL A 3 -4.66 -3.60 -9.72
N THR A 4 -5.87 -3.27 -9.27
CA THR A 4 -6.15 -2.05 -8.52
C THR A 4 -6.62 -2.48 -7.14
N VAL A 5 -5.97 -1.98 -6.09
CA VAL A 5 -6.30 -2.29 -4.70
C VAL A 5 -6.54 -1.03 -3.90
N ARG A 6 -7.38 -1.13 -2.86
CA ARG A 6 -7.78 0.01 -2.04
C ARG A 6 -7.51 -0.29 -0.58
N VAL A 7 -6.58 0.46 -0.02
CA VAL A 7 -6.03 0.25 1.31
C VAL A 7 -6.71 1.18 2.30
N PHE A 8 -7.17 0.60 3.41
CA PHE A 8 -7.86 1.30 4.51
C PHE A 8 -7.04 1.20 5.81
N GLY A 9 -7.22 2.19 6.69
CA GLY A 9 -6.57 2.28 8.00
C GLY A 9 -5.87 3.63 8.23
N ASN A 10 -4.88 3.64 9.12
CA ASN A 10 -4.01 4.80 9.35
C ASN A 10 -2.93 4.82 8.26
N VAL A 11 -3.28 5.30 7.07
CA VAL A 11 -2.45 5.22 5.85
C VAL A 11 -2.13 6.58 5.21
N GLN A 12 -2.74 7.67 5.66
CA GLN A 12 -2.41 9.02 5.21
C GLN A 12 -1.58 9.78 6.25
N ALA A 13 -0.76 10.73 5.81
CA ALA A 13 0.18 11.50 6.65
C ALA A 13 1.23 10.69 7.44
N VAL A 14 1.29 9.37 7.27
CA VAL A 14 2.22 8.44 7.95
C VAL A 14 3.31 7.86 7.03
N GLY A 15 3.53 8.46 5.86
CA GLY A 15 4.57 8.02 4.92
C GLY A 15 4.23 6.77 4.09
N TYR A 16 3.00 6.24 4.15
CA TYR A 16 2.59 5.01 3.46
C TYR A 16 2.90 5.02 1.95
N ARG A 17 2.61 6.11 1.23
CA ARG A 17 2.91 6.23 -0.21
C ARG A 17 4.40 6.05 -0.52
N ALA A 18 5.28 6.57 0.33
CA ALA A 18 6.73 6.44 0.16
C ALA A 18 7.17 4.98 0.40
N LEU A 19 6.59 4.32 1.41
CA LEU A 19 6.80 2.89 1.69
C LEU A 19 6.37 2.02 0.50
N VAL A 20 5.14 2.21 -0.01
CA VAL A 20 4.62 1.48 -1.18
C VAL A 20 5.53 1.66 -2.39
N LYS A 21 5.97 2.90 -2.67
CA LYS A 21 6.89 3.21 -3.76
C LYS A 21 8.24 2.50 -3.59
N SER A 22 8.79 2.46 -2.38
CA SER A 22 10.07 1.79 -2.09
C SER A 22 9.97 0.28 -2.33
N ILE A 23 8.93 -0.36 -1.80
CA ILE A 23 8.67 -1.79 -1.96
C ILE A 23 8.47 -2.11 -3.45
N ALA A 24 7.61 -1.37 -4.15
CA ALA A 24 7.35 -1.55 -5.57
C ALA A 24 8.64 -1.48 -6.40
N ARG A 25 9.50 -0.48 -6.12
CA ARG A 25 10.80 -0.33 -6.79
C ARG A 25 11.73 -1.52 -6.52
N SER A 26 11.78 -2.01 -5.29
CA SER A 26 12.63 -3.16 -4.92
C SER A 26 12.18 -4.47 -5.57
N MET A 27 10.88 -4.61 -5.84
CA MET A 27 10.27 -5.83 -6.38
C MET A 27 10.03 -5.78 -7.89
N GLY A 28 10.36 -4.67 -8.56
CA GLY A 28 10.11 -4.47 -9.99
C GLY A 28 8.64 -4.29 -10.36
N VAL A 29 7.80 -3.88 -9.41
CA VAL A 29 6.36 -3.60 -9.63
C VAL A 29 6.20 -2.22 -10.25
N ARG A 30 5.50 -2.14 -11.38
CA ARG A 30 5.14 -0.87 -12.02
C ARG A 30 3.76 -0.42 -11.56
N GLY A 31 3.52 0.89 -11.46
CA GLY A 31 2.25 1.32 -10.90
C GLY A 31 2.15 2.78 -10.51
N LEU A 32 1.04 3.09 -9.83
CA LEU A 32 0.71 4.39 -9.26
C LEU A 32 0.14 4.19 -7.86
N VAL A 33 0.37 5.17 -6.99
CA VAL A 33 -0.23 5.21 -5.64
C VAL A 33 -0.76 6.61 -5.37
N ARG A 34 -2.02 6.72 -4.92
CA ARG A 34 -2.66 8.00 -4.62
C ARG A 34 -3.52 7.94 -3.37
N ASN A 35 -3.59 9.06 -2.66
CA ASN A 35 -4.56 9.26 -1.60
C ASN A 35 -5.93 9.55 -2.22
N LEU A 36 -6.99 9.03 -1.60
CA LEU A 36 -8.37 9.34 -1.92
C LEU A 36 -8.98 10.27 -0.86
N GLU A 37 -10.07 10.94 -1.21
CA GLU A 37 -10.75 11.92 -0.34
C GLU A 37 -11.37 11.28 0.91
N ASP A 38 -11.72 9.99 0.85
CA ASP A 38 -12.28 9.24 1.97
C ASP A 38 -11.24 8.77 3.00
N GLY A 39 -9.99 9.21 2.86
CA GLY A 39 -8.88 8.80 3.74
C GLY A 39 -8.20 7.49 3.33
N SER A 40 -8.73 6.74 2.34
CA SER A 40 -8.09 5.53 1.84
C SER A 40 -6.94 5.83 0.85
N VAL A 41 -6.18 4.80 0.49
CA VAL A 41 -5.13 4.88 -0.54
C VAL A 41 -5.41 3.87 -1.65
N GLU A 42 -5.38 4.33 -2.89
CA GLU A 42 -5.52 3.47 -4.06
C GLU A 42 -4.15 3.19 -4.68
N ILE A 43 -3.92 1.91 -5.02
CA ILE A 43 -2.69 1.45 -5.66
C ILE A 43 -3.07 0.71 -6.95
N PHE A 44 -2.52 1.17 -8.07
CA PHE A 44 -2.50 0.42 -9.32
C PHE A 44 -1.15 -0.26 -9.45
N ALA A 45 -1.12 -1.57 -9.68
CA ALA A 45 0.11 -2.36 -9.79
C ALA A 45 0.09 -3.30 -11.00
N ASP A 46 1.21 -3.40 -11.69
CA ASP A 46 1.46 -4.32 -12.80
C ASP A 46 2.78 -5.08 -12.59
N ALA A 47 2.67 -6.39 -12.40
CA ALA A 47 3.78 -7.33 -12.25
C ALA A 47 3.30 -8.78 -12.51
N PRO A 48 4.21 -9.76 -12.59
CA PRO A 48 3.86 -11.19 -12.50
C PRO A 48 3.04 -11.51 -11.24
N GLU A 49 2.18 -12.52 -11.30
CA GLU A 49 1.23 -12.87 -10.23
C GLU A 49 1.94 -13.20 -8.90
N ASP A 50 3.04 -13.94 -8.97
CA ASP A 50 3.87 -14.30 -7.81
C ASP A 50 4.49 -13.07 -7.13
N ILE A 51 4.89 -12.07 -7.92
CA ILE A 51 5.40 -10.79 -7.43
C ILE A 51 4.27 -9.96 -6.81
N LEU A 52 3.10 -9.91 -7.44
CA LEU A 52 1.95 -9.19 -6.90
C LEU A 52 1.49 -9.78 -5.55
N GLY A 53 1.40 -11.11 -5.44
CA GLY A 53 1.01 -11.76 -4.18
C GLY A 53 2.01 -11.52 -3.04
N ARG A 54 3.31 -11.34 -3.35
CA ARG A 54 4.29 -10.89 -2.35
C ARG A 54 4.12 -9.41 -2.06
N PHE A 55 4.01 -8.56 -3.08
CA PHE A 55 3.85 -7.12 -2.96
C PHE A 55 2.66 -6.75 -2.05
N LEU A 56 1.49 -7.37 -2.25
CA LEU A 56 0.30 -7.13 -1.44
C LEU A 56 0.53 -7.46 0.05
N ARG A 57 1.26 -8.54 0.35
CA ARG A 57 1.63 -8.89 1.73
C ARG A 57 2.60 -7.90 2.36
N TYR A 58 3.54 -7.35 1.59
CA TYR A 58 4.50 -6.37 2.12
C TYR A 58 3.88 -5.01 2.44
N ILE A 59 2.78 -4.66 1.77
CA ILE A 59 2.07 -3.40 2.04
C ILE A 59 1.05 -3.54 3.19
N GLU A 60 0.75 -4.75 3.67
CA GLU A 60 -0.04 -4.99 4.88
C GLU A 60 0.77 -4.73 6.16
N VAL A 61 0.98 -3.45 6.46
CA VAL A 61 1.76 -3.06 7.64
C VAL A 61 0.89 -3.07 8.91
N LYS A 62 1.33 -3.82 9.93
CA LYS A 62 0.67 -3.86 11.24
C LYS A 62 1.37 -2.94 12.23
N GLY A 63 0.88 -1.70 12.33
CA GLY A 63 1.21 -0.77 13.40
C GLY A 63 0.19 -0.80 14.55
N ARG A 64 0.26 0.21 15.42
CA ARG A 64 -0.68 0.43 16.53
C ARG A 64 -1.89 1.24 16.04
N PRO A 65 -3.10 0.67 15.98
CA PRO A 65 -4.28 1.40 15.50
C PRO A 65 -4.67 2.58 16.41
N GLU A 66 -4.36 2.50 17.71
CA GLU A 66 -4.61 3.56 18.70
C GLU A 66 -3.71 4.79 18.54
N ASP A 67 -2.58 4.66 17.84
CA ASP A 67 -1.64 5.74 17.57
C ASP A 67 -1.88 6.28 16.16
N ILE A 68 -2.44 7.49 16.07
CA ILE A 68 -2.76 8.14 14.79
C ILE A 68 -1.53 8.39 13.90
N LEU A 69 -0.33 8.44 14.48
CA LEU A 69 0.92 8.62 13.74
C LEU A 69 1.57 7.27 13.39
N SER A 70 1.04 6.17 13.90
CA SER A 70 1.49 4.82 13.54
C SER A 70 0.84 4.39 12.24
N LEU A 71 1.67 4.08 11.25
CA LEU A 71 1.23 3.47 10.00
C LEU A 71 0.60 2.10 10.30
N HIS A 72 -0.70 1.95 10.01
CA HIS A 72 -1.45 0.72 10.23
C HIS A 72 -2.43 0.47 9.09
N VAL A 73 -2.33 -0.71 8.47
CA VAL A 73 -3.24 -1.19 7.44
C VAL A 73 -4.26 -2.15 8.05
N GLU A 74 -5.52 -1.73 8.00
CA GLU A 74 -6.66 -2.52 8.46
C GLU A 74 -7.01 -3.60 7.42
N ARG A 75 -7.17 -3.18 6.15
CA ARG A 75 -7.46 -4.05 5.01
C ARG A 75 -6.94 -3.47 3.69
N VAL A 76 -6.74 -4.35 2.72
CA VAL A 76 -6.26 -4.09 1.35
C VAL A 76 -7.32 -4.52 0.34
#